data_AF-A0A1Y1MS77-F1
#
_entry.id   AF-A0A1Y1MS77-F1
#
_cell.length_a   1.000
_cell.length_b   1.000
_cell.length_c   1.000
_cell.angle_alpha   90.00
_cell.angle_beta   90.00
_cell.angle_gamma   90.00
#
_symmetry.space_group_name_H-M   'P 1'
#
loop_
_entity.id
_entity.type
_entity.pdbx_description
1 polymer ?
#
loop_
_entity_poly.entity_id
_entity_poly.type
_entity_poly.pdbx_seq_one_letter_code
_entity_poly.pdbx_strand_id
1 'polypeptide(L)'
;MEHPQTFLIPGPSATTNPNSSANWAMLRQRGIRRFEDEKILVQTASTSCDLSVPEENKAQYDPFQRKSDKGTLFLTKERIVYLPSEPTGEPEFKSFSAPILNFQNPSATASFQWLRGGWKSDWKADCIPVSGGIIPPELRRIEVEFTFSDSSMLNTFCKEYDRVRQGWLRLQEEAIRQDTTRDERLPPYEVPGANPPESTTALTVPRTNRSDSSSSCRVPDEPPPGYDEAQAQ
;
A
#
# COMPACT_ATOMS: atom_id res chain seq x y z
N MET A 1 -58.06 1.67 47.67
CA MET A 1 -58.30 2.37 46.39
C MET A 1 -56.94 2.62 45.75
N GLU A 2 -56.79 2.15 44.51
CA GLU A 2 -55.80 2.54 43.49
C GLU A 2 -54.28 2.33 43.72
N HIS A 3 -53.74 1.30 43.06
CA HIS A 3 -52.39 1.24 42.46
C HIS A 3 -52.37 2.09 41.16
N PRO A 4 -51.22 2.53 40.53
CA PRO A 4 -50.14 1.64 40.07
C PRO A 4 -48.69 2.17 39.88
N GLN A 5 -47.77 1.21 39.97
CA GLN A 5 -46.57 0.92 39.15
C GLN A 5 -45.65 2.05 38.65
N THR A 6 -44.36 2.01 39.02
CA THR A 6 -43.25 2.31 38.09
C THR A 6 -41.98 1.49 38.45
N PHE A 7 -41.82 0.41 37.69
CA PHE A 7 -40.62 -0.23 37.12
C PHE A 7 -39.28 -0.30 37.89
N LEU A 8 -38.92 -1.57 38.16
CA LEU A 8 -37.58 -2.12 38.35
C LEU A 8 -36.64 -1.72 37.20
N ILE A 9 -35.45 -1.22 37.52
CA ILE A 9 -34.30 -1.25 36.60
C ILE A 9 -33.36 -2.36 37.09
N PRO A 10 -33.37 -3.55 36.47
CA PRO A 10 -32.23 -4.44 36.56
C PRO A 10 -31.20 -3.97 35.53
N GLY A 11 -30.06 -3.46 36.00
CA GLY A 11 -28.91 -3.22 35.13
C GLY A 11 -28.35 -4.56 34.66
N PRO A 12 -28.18 -4.79 33.35
CA PRO A 12 -27.35 -5.88 32.88
C PRO A 12 -25.93 -5.38 32.69
N SER A 13 -25.03 -5.95 33.48
CA SER A 13 -23.60 -6.05 33.20
C SER A 13 -23.38 -6.57 31.78
N ALA A 14 -23.05 -5.69 30.85
CA ALA A 14 -22.52 -6.08 29.54
C ALA A 14 -20.99 -6.03 29.63
N THR A 15 -20.42 -7.15 30.06
CA THR A 15 -19.01 -7.50 29.82
C THR A 15 -18.84 -7.65 28.31
N THR A 16 -18.63 -6.54 27.60
CA THR A 16 -18.29 -6.59 26.18
C THR A 16 -16.80 -6.92 26.07
N ASN A 17 -16.54 -8.16 25.65
CA ASN A 17 -15.25 -8.73 25.30
C ASN A 17 -14.26 -7.70 24.70
N PRO A 18 -13.00 -7.61 25.19
CA PRO A 18 -11.96 -6.76 24.60
C PRO A 18 -11.41 -7.26 23.26
N ASN A 19 -12.07 -8.24 22.62
CA ASN A 19 -11.61 -8.86 21.38
C ASN A 19 -12.66 -8.82 20.26
N SER A 20 -13.33 -7.66 20.11
CA SER A 20 -14.17 -7.40 18.94
C SER A 20 -13.28 -6.94 17.78
N SER A 21 -12.99 -7.90 16.90
CA SER A 21 -12.26 -7.78 15.65
C SER A 21 -13.07 -7.02 14.58
N ALA A 22 -13.27 -5.73 14.77
CA ALA A 22 -13.77 -4.82 13.75
C ALA A 22 -12.64 -3.85 13.37
N ASN A 23 -11.86 -4.24 12.36
CA ASN A 23 -10.84 -3.43 11.74
C ASN A 23 -11.48 -2.24 11.02
N TRP A 24 -11.60 -1.13 11.75
CA TRP A 24 -11.60 0.21 11.20
C TRP A 24 -10.80 1.08 12.15
N ALA A 25 -9.99 1.97 11.60
CA ALA A 25 -9.24 2.95 12.37
C ALA A 25 -10.15 3.61 13.41
N MET A 26 -10.05 3.21 14.68
CA MET A 26 -10.83 3.80 15.77
C MET A 26 -10.46 5.28 15.88
N LEU A 27 -11.33 6.13 15.35
CA LEU A 27 -11.47 7.52 15.78
C LEU A 27 -12.04 7.49 17.21
N ARG A 28 -11.23 7.75 18.24
CA ARG A 28 -11.80 8.41 19.42
C ARG A 28 -11.99 9.87 19.02
N GLN A 29 -13.19 10.39 19.24
CA GLN A 29 -13.58 11.81 19.24
C GLN A 29 -12.40 12.74 18.86
N ARG A 30 -12.21 13.00 17.55
CA ARG A 30 -11.17 13.90 16.97
C ARG A 30 -9.74 13.34 16.75
N GLY A 31 -9.55 12.14 16.19
CA GLY A 31 -8.25 11.83 15.60
C GLY A 31 -8.03 10.41 15.05
N ILE A 32 -7.22 10.31 14.00
CA ILE A 32 -6.70 9.05 13.45
C ILE A 32 -5.88 8.35 14.54
N ARG A 33 -6.16 7.07 14.81
CA ARG A 33 -5.20 6.22 15.53
C ARG A 33 -3.99 6.03 14.61
N ARG A 34 -2.97 6.87 14.80
CA ARG A 34 -1.65 6.66 14.20
C ARG A 34 -1.16 5.31 14.72
N PHE A 35 -0.69 4.42 13.83
CA PHE A 35 0.19 3.36 14.32
C PHE A 35 1.42 4.06 14.93
N GLU A 36 1.96 3.53 16.03
CA GLU A 36 2.99 4.22 16.83
C GLU A 36 4.23 4.65 16.01
N ASP A 37 4.47 4.01 14.85
CA ASP A 37 5.58 4.30 13.93
C ASP A 37 5.17 4.90 12.57
N GLU A 38 3.88 5.22 12.36
CA GLU A 38 3.39 5.68 11.05
C GLU A 38 3.71 7.17 10.81
N LYS A 39 4.71 7.43 9.97
CA LYS A 39 5.11 8.79 9.59
C LYS A 39 4.15 9.40 8.58
N ILE A 40 3.59 10.57 8.92
CA ILE A 40 2.86 11.44 7.98
C ILE A 40 3.86 12.12 7.05
N LEU A 41 3.62 12.01 5.74
CA LEU A 41 4.45 12.58 4.69
C LEU A 41 3.82 13.84 4.09
N VAL A 42 2.50 13.80 3.86
CA VAL A 42 1.71 14.94 3.41
C VAL A 42 0.47 15.05 4.28
N GLN A 43 0.15 16.28 4.65
CA GLN A 43 -1.10 16.64 5.30
C GLN A 43 -1.64 17.89 4.62
N THR A 44 -2.86 17.80 4.11
CA THR A 44 -3.55 18.94 3.50
C THR A 44 -4.97 19.06 4.03
N ALA A 45 -5.40 20.28 4.29
CA ALA A 45 -6.74 20.60 4.74
C ALA A 45 -7.55 21.19 3.58
N SER A 46 -8.87 21.21 3.73
CA SER A 46 -9.79 21.71 2.70
C SER A 46 -9.70 20.91 1.38
N THR A 47 -9.54 19.60 1.51
CA THR A 47 -9.64 18.66 0.39
C THR A 47 -11.04 18.07 0.36
N SER A 48 -11.68 18.05 -0.80
CA SER A 48 -12.94 17.32 -0.98
C SER A 48 -12.64 15.87 -1.36
N CYS A 49 -13.52 14.95 -0.98
CA CYS A 49 -13.41 13.53 -1.30
C CYS A 49 -14.74 13.03 -1.86
N ASP A 50 -14.68 12.29 -2.96
CA ASP A 50 -15.80 11.55 -3.54
C ASP A 50 -15.40 10.08 -3.71
N LEU A 51 -16.26 9.17 -3.26
CA LEU A 51 -16.13 7.73 -3.42
C LEU A 51 -17.33 7.26 -4.23
N SER A 52 -17.10 6.69 -5.41
CA SER A 52 -18.18 6.27 -6.32
C SER A 52 -17.90 4.93 -6.96
N VAL A 53 -18.93 4.38 -7.62
CA VAL A 53 -18.73 3.25 -8.54
C VAL A 53 -17.94 3.75 -9.76
N PRO A 54 -16.88 3.04 -10.21
CA PRO A 54 -16.17 3.37 -11.44
C PRO A 54 -17.12 3.43 -12.63
N GLU A 55 -16.89 4.35 -13.57
CA GLU A 55 -17.81 4.63 -14.69
C GLU A 55 -18.16 3.37 -15.48
N GLU A 56 -17.17 2.51 -15.73
CA GLU A 56 -17.31 1.25 -16.45
C GLU A 56 -18.24 0.23 -15.76
N ASN A 57 -18.44 0.39 -14.44
CA ASN A 57 -19.18 -0.53 -13.59
C ASN A 57 -20.57 0.01 -13.20
N LYS A 58 -20.89 1.28 -13.52
CA LYS A 58 -22.17 1.91 -13.12
C LYS A 58 -23.42 1.20 -13.65
N ALA A 59 -23.33 0.51 -14.78
CA ALA A 59 -24.44 -0.25 -15.35
C ALA A 59 -24.69 -1.59 -14.64
N GLN A 60 -23.71 -2.11 -13.91
CA GLN A 60 -23.72 -3.46 -13.35
C GLN A 60 -24.06 -3.47 -11.84
N TYR A 61 -23.78 -2.39 -11.13
CA TYR A 61 -23.93 -2.32 -9.68
C TYR A 61 -24.90 -1.23 -9.25
N ASP A 62 -25.47 -1.41 -8.05
CA ASP A 62 -26.30 -0.38 -7.44
C ASP A 62 -25.53 0.93 -7.26
N PRO A 63 -26.20 2.10 -7.40
CA PRO A 63 -25.58 3.39 -7.19
C PRO A 63 -24.98 3.50 -5.79
N PHE A 64 -23.65 3.60 -5.73
CA PHE A 64 -22.90 3.88 -4.52
C PHE A 64 -22.18 5.22 -4.67
N GLN A 65 -22.43 6.13 -3.72
CA GLN A 65 -21.69 7.37 -3.62
C GLN A 65 -21.53 7.80 -2.15
N ARG A 66 -20.33 8.25 -1.78
CA ARG A 66 -20.04 8.92 -0.50
C ARG A 66 -19.17 10.12 -0.77
N LYS A 67 -19.65 11.29 -0.39
CA LYS A 67 -18.98 12.56 -0.69
C LYS A 67 -18.82 13.40 0.56
N SER A 68 -17.71 14.12 0.65
CA SER A 68 -17.45 15.17 1.63
C SER A 68 -16.80 16.35 0.91
N ASP A 69 -17.39 17.53 1.03
CA ASP A 69 -16.89 18.73 0.34
C ASP A 69 -15.62 19.28 1.00
N LYS A 70 -15.38 19.00 2.27
CA LYS A 70 -14.23 19.54 3.01
C LYS A 70 -13.72 18.56 4.07
N GLY A 71 -12.44 18.26 4.02
CA GLY A 71 -11.77 17.40 4.99
C GLY A 71 -10.27 17.59 5.02
N THR A 72 -9.62 16.77 5.84
CA THR A 72 -8.16 16.67 5.93
C THR A 72 -7.72 15.35 5.31
N LEU A 73 -6.85 15.45 4.32
CA LEU A 73 -6.20 14.31 3.67
C LEU A 73 -4.81 14.12 4.24
N PHE A 74 -4.48 12.88 4.57
CA PHE A 74 -3.18 12.45 5.07
C PHE A 74 -2.62 11.39 4.11
N LEU A 75 -1.38 11.59 3.68
CA LEU A 75 -0.56 10.55 3.08
C LEU A 75 0.48 10.12 4.10
N THR A 76 0.48 8.83 4.43
CA THR A 76 1.51 8.23 5.29
C THR A 76 2.44 7.37 4.46
N LYS A 77 3.40 6.69 5.12
CA LYS A 77 4.22 5.68 4.46
C LYS A 77 3.44 4.43 4.06
N GLU A 78 2.25 4.20 4.61
CA GLU A 78 1.53 2.92 4.44
C GLU A 78 0.19 3.08 3.71
N ARG A 79 -0.48 4.22 3.91
CA ARG A 79 -1.86 4.41 3.49
C ARG A 79 -2.19 5.88 3.21
N ILE A 80 -3.30 6.05 2.50
CA ILE A 80 -4.02 7.32 2.42
C ILE A 80 -5.15 7.29 3.45
N VAL A 81 -5.33 8.39 4.18
CA VAL A 81 -6.42 8.58 5.14
C VAL A 81 -7.11 9.91 4.88
N TYR A 82 -8.43 9.90 4.79
CA TYR A 82 -9.24 11.09 4.67
C TYR A 82 -10.21 11.21 5.84
N LEU A 83 -10.23 12.39 6.45
CA LEU A 83 -11.15 12.76 7.52
C LEU A 83 -12.02 13.95 7.07
N PRO A 84 -13.32 13.74 6.84
CA PRO A 84 -14.29 14.82 6.69
C PRO A 84 -14.21 15.81 7.86
N SER A 85 -14.39 17.10 7.59
CA SER A 85 -14.45 18.14 8.63
C SER A 85 -15.77 18.05 9.41
N GLU A 86 -16.83 17.69 8.69
CA GLU A 86 -18.15 17.42 9.22
C GLU A 86 -18.64 16.10 8.64
N PRO A 87 -19.31 15.26 9.44
CA PRO A 87 -19.88 14.04 8.91
C PRO A 87 -20.97 14.36 7.88
N THR A 88 -20.87 13.77 6.69
CA THR A 88 -21.72 14.13 5.54
C THR A 88 -22.54 12.92 5.09
N GLY A 89 -23.84 13.13 4.87
CA GLY A 89 -24.76 12.16 4.22
C GLY A 89 -25.37 11.09 5.12
N GLU A 90 -26.25 10.28 4.53
CA GLU A 90 -26.90 9.09 5.12
C GLU A 90 -26.61 7.87 4.22
N PRO A 91 -25.90 6.84 4.71
CA PRO A 91 -25.20 6.75 5.98
C PRO A 91 -23.97 7.68 6.05
N GLU A 92 -23.66 8.10 7.28
CA GLU A 92 -22.66 9.10 7.62
C GLU A 92 -21.25 8.75 7.10
N PHE A 93 -20.69 9.59 6.23
CA PHE A 93 -19.29 9.48 5.82
C PHE A 93 -18.39 10.07 6.91
N LYS A 94 -17.76 9.19 7.71
CA LYS A 94 -16.92 9.55 8.86
C LYS A 94 -15.42 9.58 8.58
N SER A 95 -14.97 8.72 7.67
CA SER A 95 -13.57 8.57 7.31
C SER A 95 -13.40 7.63 6.15
N PHE A 96 -12.30 7.80 5.42
CA PHE A 96 -11.82 6.84 4.44
C PHE A 96 -10.35 6.50 4.73
N SER A 97 -9.97 5.25 4.55
CA SER A 97 -8.58 4.81 4.69
C SER A 97 -8.32 3.59 3.82
N ALA A 98 -7.22 3.61 3.06
CA ALA A 98 -6.80 2.46 2.26
C ALA A 98 -5.25 2.41 2.12
N PRO A 99 -4.64 1.21 2.10
CA PRO A 99 -3.22 1.03 1.84
C PRO A 99 -2.80 1.62 0.49
N ILE A 100 -1.54 2.08 0.38
CA ILE A 100 -1.02 2.71 -0.85
C ILE A 100 -1.10 1.78 -2.06
N LEU A 101 -0.86 0.48 -1.86
CA LEU A 101 -0.92 -0.51 -2.94
C LEU A 101 -2.34 -0.88 -3.38
N ASN A 102 -3.37 -0.49 -2.61
CA ASN A 102 -4.76 -0.72 -3.02
C ASN A 102 -5.22 0.24 -4.11
N PHE A 103 -4.48 1.32 -4.36
CA PHE A 103 -4.79 2.30 -5.39
C PHE A 103 -4.18 1.90 -6.74
N GLN A 104 -5.01 1.91 -7.78
CA GLN A 104 -4.70 1.58 -9.16
C GLN A 104 -5.03 2.76 -10.08
N ASN A 105 -4.34 2.81 -11.22
CA ASN A 105 -4.57 3.84 -12.24
C ASN A 105 -4.61 5.28 -11.69
N PRO A 106 -3.65 5.70 -10.83
CA PRO A 106 -3.66 7.06 -10.29
C PRO A 106 -3.48 8.07 -11.43
N SER A 107 -4.32 9.10 -11.44
CA SER A 107 -4.27 10.20 -12.40
C SER A 107 -4.47 11.53 -11.68
N ALA A 108 -3.76 12.56 -12.14
CA ALA A 108 -3.87 13.91 -11.59
C ALA A 108 -4.23 14.86 -12.73
N THR A 109 -5.27 15.67 -12.53
CA THR A 109 -5.76 16.63 -13.51
C THR A 109 -5.88 18.00 -12.86
N ALA A 110 -5.25 19.01 -13.45
CA ALA A 110 -5.49 20.40 -13.12
C ALA A 110 -6.19 21.07 -14.31
N SER A 111 -7.41 21.55 -14.12
CA SER A 111 -8.21 22.18 -15.18
C SER A 111 -8.79 23.52 -14.71
N PHE A 112 -8.78 24.51 -15.60
CA PHE A 112 -9.42 25.78 -15.32
C PHE A 112 -10.93 25.67 -15.54
N GLN A 113 -11.72 25.83 -14.47
CA GLN A 113 -13.17 25.75 -14.50
C GLN A 113 -13.76 27.16 -14.64
N TRP A 114 -13.94 27.61 -15.89
CA TRP A 114 -14.45 28.93 -16.22
C TRP A 114 -15.78 29.27 -15.52
N LEU A 115 -16.69 28.29 -15.39
CA LEU A 115 -17.98 28.44 -14.69
C LEU A 115 -17.85 28.64 -13.18
N ARG A 116 -16.80 28.09 -12.56
CA ARG A 116 -16.57 28.16 -11.11
C ARG A 116 -15.50 29.18 -10.72
N GLY A 117 -14.99 29.94 -11.69
CA GLY A 117 -14.06 31.05 -11.46
C GLY A 117 -12.72 30.61 -10.84
N GLY A 118 -12.24 29.40 -11.13
CA GLY A 118 -11.03 28.89 -10.48
C GLY A 118 -10.46 27.62 -11.08
N TRP A 119 -9.28 27.24 -10.58
CA TRP A 119 -8.63 25.98 -10.93
C TRP A 119 -9.20 24.83 -10.11
N LYS A 120 -9.58 23.73 -10.78
CA LYS A 120 -9.92 22.46 -10.14
C LYS A 120 -8.72 21.54 -10.27
N SER A 121 -8.19 21.10 -9.12
CA SER A 121 -7.02 20.23 -9.03
C SER A 121 -7.45 18.88 -8.45
N ASP A 122 -7.64 17.89 -9.31
CA ASP A 122 -8.16 16.58 -8.94
C ASP A 122 -7.06 15.52 -8.99
N TRP A 123 -7.10 14.61 -8.03
CA TRP A 123 -6.43 13.33 -8.07
C TRP A 123 -7.47 12.22 -8.04
N LYS A 124 -7.39 11.27 -8.96
CA LYS A 124 -8.31 10.15 -9.08
C LYS A 124 -7.54 8.84 -9.10
N ALA A 125 -8.09 7.82 -8.45
CA ALA A 125 -7.58 6.46 -8.56
C ALA A 125 -8.70 5.45 -8.28
N ASP A 126 -8.56 4.28 -8.86
CA ASP A 126 -9.34 3.12 -8.46
C ASP A 126 -8.80 2.57 -7.14
N CYS A 127 -9.65 2.26 -6.18
CA CYS A 127 -9.25 1.67 -4.91
C CYS A 127 -9.91 0.30 -4.72
N ILE A 128 -9.09 -0.70 -4.38
CA ILE A 128 -9.59 -1.97 -3.85
C ILE A 128 -10.03 -1.73 -2.40
N PRO A 129 -11.31 -1.95 -2.04
CA PRO A 129 -11.77 -1.78 -0.68
C PRO A 129 -11.18 -2.85 0.24
N VAL A 130 -10.86 -2.46 1.46
CA VAL A 130 -10.43 -3.39 2.51
C VAL A 130 -11.66 -3.92 3.25
N SER A 131 -11.66 -5.22 3.56
CA SER A 131 -12.71 -5.85 4.36
C SER A 131 -12.89 -5.12 5.70
N GLY A 132 -14.14 -4.96 6.09
CA GLY A 132 -14.51 -4.04 7.16
C GLY A 132 -15.48 -3.04 6.60
N GLY A 133 -15.08 -2.20 5.63
CA GLY A 133 -15.74 -0.96 5.12
C GLY A 133 -17.27 -0.86 5.03
N ILE A 134 -17.78 0.38 5.00
CA ILE A 134 -19.18 0.70 4.61
C ILE A 134 -19.44 0.49 3.09
N ILE A 135 -18.50 -0.16 2.40
CA ILE A 135 -18.53 -0.37 0.95
C ILE A 135 -19.24 -1.71 0.72
N PRO A 136 -20.29 -1.75 -0.14
CA PRO A 136 -20.96 -2.99 -0.50
C PRO A 136 -19.96 -4.07 -0.94
N PRO A 137 -20.10 -5.33 -0.46
CA PRO A 137 -19.15 -6.40 -0.78
C PRO A 137 -19.14 -6.77 -2.27
N GLU A 138 -20.19 -6.40 -3.01
CA GLU A 138 -20.30 -6.58 -4.47
C GLU A 138 -19.31 -5.66 -5.21
N LEU A 139 -19.01 -4.49 -4.64
CA LEU A 139 -18.09 -3.53 -5.24
C LEU A 139 -16.65 -3.92 -4.94
N ARG A 140 -16.02 -4.64 -5.87
CA ARG A 140 -14.60 -5.03 -5.79
C ARG A 140 -13.63 -3.86 -6.01
N ARG A 141 -14.14 -2.74 -6.53
CA ARG A 141 -13.37 -1.55 -6.87
C ARG A 141 -14.29 -0.34 -6.74
N ILE A 142 -13.75 0.72 -6.14
CA ILE A 142 -14.41 2.03 -6.08
C ILE A 142 -13.50 3.07 -6.74
N GLU A 143 -14.07 4.10 -7.36
CA GLU A 143 -13.33 5.28 -7.77
C GLU A 143 -13.19 6.21 -6.55
N VAL A 144 -11.99 6.71 -6.33
CA VAL A 144 -11.67 7.69 -5.29
C VAL A 144 -11.19 8.96 -5.96
N GLU A 145 -11.91 10.06 -5.75
CA GLU A 145 -11.53 11.39 -6.22
C GLU A 145 -11.22 12.30 -5.04
N PHE A 146 -10.06 12.94 -5.06
CA PHE A 146 -9.70 14.03 -4.17
C PHE A 146 -9.56 15.32 -4.95
N THR A 147 -10.31 16.35 -4.56
CA THR A 147 -10.15 17.70 -5.12
C THR A 147 -9.42 18.58 -4.12
N PHE A 148 -8.29 19.12 -4.55
CA PHE A 148 -7.43 20.00 -3.77
C PHE A 148 -7.83 21.45 -4.01
N SER A 149 -7.90 22.22 -2.91
CA SER A 149 -8.10 23.67 -2.98
C SER A 149 -6.87 24.41 -3.55
N ASP A 150 -5.70 23.77 -3.52
CA ASP A 150 -4.42 24.33 -3.96
C ASP A 150 -3.71 23.34 -4.89
N SER A 151 -3.35 23.78 -6.10
CA SER A 151 -2.64 22.98 -7.09
C SER A 151 -1.22 22.61 -6.65
N SER A 152 -0.59 23.42 -5.78
CA SER A 152 0.72 23.11 -5.21
C SER A 152 0.66 21.90 -4.27
N MET A 153 -0.45 21.75 -3.56
CA MET A 153 -0.72 20.61 -2.69
C MET A 153 -0.96 19.33 -3.49
N LEU A 154 -1.66 19.41 -4.61
CA LEU A 154 -1.81 18.28 -5.54
C LEU A 154 -0.44 17.79 -6.03
N ASN A 155 0.43 18.69 -6.49
CA ASN A 155 1.76 18.31 -6.98
C ASN A 155 2.62 17.65 -5.89
N THR A 156 2.61 18.23 -4.68
CA THR A 156 3.34 17.68 -3.53
C THR A 156 2.81 16.29 -3.15
N PHE A 157 1.48 16.12 -3.15
CA PHE A 157 0.83 14.84 -2.90
C PHE A 157 1.22 13.78 -3.92
N CYS A 158 1.12 14.08 -5.23
CA CYS A 158 1.48 13.14 -6.29
C CYS A 158 2.94 12.68 -6.17
N LYS A 159 3.87 13.62 -5.99
CA LYS A 159 5.30 13.33 -5.84
C LYS A 159 5.57 12.38 -4.68
N GLU A 160 4.98 12.66 -3.51
CA GLU A 160 5.20 11.83 -2.32
C GLU A 160 4.49 10.47 -2.44
N TYR A 161 3.30 10.44 -3.05
CA TYR A 161 2.57 9.20 -3.33
C TYR A 161 3.39 8.27 -4.24
N ASP A 162 3.89 8.79 -5.36
CA ASP A 162 4.70 8.01 -6.29
C ASP A 162 5.98 7.49 -5.63
N ARG A 163 6.65 8.32 -4.83
CA ARG A 163 7.85 7.91 -4.10
C ARG A 163 7.57 6.71 -3.18
N VAL A 164 6.48 6.76 -2.42
CA VAL A 164 6.15 5.71 -1.45
C VAL A 164 5.66 4.46 -2.16
N ARG A 165 4.78 4.60 -3.18
CA ARG A 165 4.28 3.48 -3.96
C ARG A 165 5.41 2.72 -4.65
N GLN A 166 6.35 3.43 -5.27
CA GLN A 166 7.54 2.80 -5.86
C GLN A 166 8.40 2.10 -4.81
N GLY A 167 8.55 2.68 -3.61
CA GLY A 167 9.26 2.04 -2.51
C GLY A 167 8.64 0.69 -2.11
N TRP A 168 7.30 0.65 -1.97
CA TRP A 168 6.58 -0.59 -1.68
C TRP A 168 6.68 -1.64 -2.78
N LEU A 169 6.54 -1.24 -4.04
CA LEU A 169 6.68 -2.15 -5.17
C LEU A 169 8.08 -2.77 -5.23
N ARG A 170 9.13 -1.98 -5.01
CA ARG A 170 10.51 -2.49 -4.94
C ARG A 170 10.69 -3.51 -3.82
N LEU A 171 10.19 -3.22 -2.62
CA LEU A 171 10.27 -4.15 -1.50
C LEU A 171 9.51 -5.46 -1.79
N GLN A 172 8.35 -5.37 -2.46
CA GLN A 172 7.60 -6.56 -2.87
C GLN A 172 8.37 -7.39 -3.91
N GLU A 173 8.98 -6.73 -4.91
CA GLU A 173 9.82 -7.40 -5.90
C GLU A 173 11.04 -8.08 -5.25
N GLU A 174 11.71 -7.42 -4.31
CA GLU A 174 12.84 -7.98 -3.58
C GLU A 174 12.43 -9.18 -2.73
N ALA A 175 11.28 -9.11 -2.05
CA ALA A 175 10.74 -10.23 -1.28
C ALA A 175 10.45 -11.44 -2.17
N ILE A 176 9.83 -11.22 -3.35
CA ILE A 176 9.57 -12.28 -4.33
C ILE A 176 10.88 -12.88 -4.84
N ARG A 177 11.86 -12.05 -5.21
CA ARG A 177 13.18 -12.52 -5.67
C ARG A 177 13.89 -13.36 -4.62
N GLN A 178 13.83 -12.95 -3.35
CA GLN A 178 14.43 -13.72 -2.25
C GLN A 178 13.74 -15.06 -2.04
N ASP A 179 12.42 -15.12 -2.18
CA ASP A 179 11.63 -16.35 -2.08
C ASP A 179 11.98 -17.32 -3.22
N THR A 180 12.01 -16.83 -4.47
CA THR A 180 12.45 -17.64 -5.63
C THR A 180 13.89 -18.12 -5.49
N THR A 181 14.81 -17.29 -4.99
CA THR A 181 16.21 -17.67 -4.77
C THR A 181 16.36 -18.71 -3.64
N ARG A 182 15.45 -18.71 -2.65
CA ARG A 182 15.43 -19.71 -1.58
C ARG A 182 15.00 -21.07 -2.09
N ASP A 183 14.01 -21.13 -2.96
CA ASP A 183 13.51 -22.38 -3.56
C ASP A 183 14.48 -23.01 -4.56
N GLU A 184 15.34 -22.22 -5.22
CA GLU A 184 16.40 -22.73 -6.12
C GLU A 184 17.69 -23.16 -5.41
N ARG A 185 17.83 -22.97 -4.09
CA ARG A 185 18.97 -23.54 -3.36
C ARG A 185 18.81 -25.06 -3.28
N LEU A 186 19.39 -25.73 -4.27
CA LEU A 186 19.59 -27.18 -4.26
C LEU A 186 20.26 -27.57 -2.93
N PRO A 187 19.76 -28.61 -2.23
CA PRO A 187 20.44 -29.12 -1.06
C PRO A 187 21.91 -29.43 -1.42
N PRO A 188 22.86 -29.24 -0.48
CA PRO A 188 24.22 -29.69 -0.70
C PRO A 188 24.17 -31.12 -1.21
N TYR A 189 24.83 -31.38 -2.33
CA TYR A 189 24.83 -32.69 -2.93
C TYR A 189 25.45 -33.68 -1.94
N GLU A 190 24.61 -34.42 -1.21
CA GLU A 190 25.04 -35.50 -0.34
C GLU A 190 25.37 -36.69 -1.24
N VAL A 191 26.67 -36.95 -1.38
CA VAL A 191 27.17 -38.12 -2.12
C VAL A 191 26.83 -39.36 -1.29
N PRO A 192 25.98 -40.28 -1.78
CA PRO A 192 25.70 -41.53 -1.06
C PRO A 192 26.96 -42.39 -1.07
N GLY A 193 27.71 -42.37 0.04
CA GLY A 193 28.95 -43.14 0.20
C GLY A 193 30.13 -42.40 0.85
N ALA A 194 30.03 -41.09 1.13
CA ALA A 194 31.06 -40.39 1.88
C ALA A 194 30.79 -40.48 3.40
N ASN A 195 31.54 -41.35 4.09
CA ASN A 195 31.61 -41.36 5.55
C ASN A 195 31.90 -39.95 6.10
N PRO A 196 31.35 -39.56 7.25
CA PRO A 196 31.71 -38.30 7.89
C PRO A 196 33.20 -38.33 8.27
N PRO A 197 34.00 -37.30 7.95
CA PRO A 197 35.31 -37.18 8.57
C PRO A 197 35.10 -36.83 10.04
N GLU A 198 35.47 -37.78 10.89
CA GLU A 198 35.66 -37.61 12.31
C GLU A 198 36.54 -36.38 12.60
N SER A 199 36.16 -35.65 13.64
CA SER A 199 36.94 -34.54 14.17
C SER A 199 38.31 -35.03 14.61
N THR A 200 39.39 -34.57 13.96
CA THR A 200 40.75 -34.73 14.49
C THR A 200 41.62 -33.51 14.20
N THR A 201 41.79 -32.71 15.25
CA THR A 201 43.02 -32.06 15.73
C THR A 201 43.95 -31.32 14.74
N ALA A 202 44.11 -30.01 15.05
CA ALA A 202 45.14 -29.03 14.68
C ALA A 202 46.48 -29.53 14.12
N LEU A 203 47.11 -28.74 13.22
CA LEU A 203 48.56 -28.45 13.18
C LEU A 203 48.90 -27.24 12.25
N THR A 204 49.29 -26.14 12.88
CA THR A 204 50.41 -25.19 12.64
C THR A 204 51.02 -24.97 11.23
N VAL A 205 51.11 -23.68 10.82
CA VAL A 205 51.79 -23.06 9.63
C VAL A 205 53.34 -23.08 9.75
N PRO A 206 54.18 -23.04 8.67
CA PRO A 206 54.74 -21.73 8.20
C PRO A 206 55.22 -21.61 6.70
N ARG A 207 55.14 -20.36 6.19
CA ARG A 207 56.06 -19.57 5.29
C ARG A 207 56.62 -20.08 3.93
N THR A 208 56.26 -19.33 2.87
CA THR A 208 57.06 -18.66 1.79
C THR A 208 58.38 -19.26 1.28
N ASN A 209 58.52 -19.51 -0.04
CA ASN A 209 59.27 -18.69 -1.05
C ASN A 209 59.42 -19.39 -2.44
N ARG A 210 59.15 -18.63 -3.54
CA ARG A 210 59.75 -18.60 -4.92
C ARG A 210 60.11 -19.91 -5.68
N SER A 211 59.89 -20.08 -7.00
CA SER A 211 60.02 -19.13 -8.12
C SER A 211 59.36 -19.64 -9.44
N ASP A 212 58.94 -18.66 -10.27
CA ASP A 212 58.87 -18.59 -11.75
C ASP A 212 58.11 -19.60 -12.62
N SER A 213 57.04 -19.11 -13.27
CA SER A 213 56.84 -19.17 -14.74
C SER A 213 55.67 -18.27 -15.17
N SER A 214 55.99 -17.26 -15.96
CA SER A 214 55.06 -16.33 -16.62
C SER A 214 54.27 -17.00 -17.75
N SER A 215 52.94 -16.85 -17.82
CA SER A 215 52.20 -16.55 -19.06
C SER A 215 50.68 -16.46 -18.88
N SER A 216 50.14 -15.33 -19.35
CA SER A 216 48.88 -15.20 -20.09
C SER A 216 47.54 -15.17 -19.34
N CYS A 217 47.13 -13.95 -18.97
CA CYS A 217 45.75 -13.50 -19.14
C CYS A 217 45.29 -13.81 -20.59
N ARG A 218 44.23 -14.58 -20.78
CA ARG A 218 43.35 -14.45 -21.96
C ARG A 218 41.90 -14.64 -21.57
N VAL A 219 41.19 -13.52 -21.58
CA VAL A 219 39.74 -13.45 -21.78
C VAL A 219 39.43 -14.17 -23.10
N PRO A 220 38.48 -15.12 -23.15
CA PRO A 220 37.96 -15.62 -24.42
C PRO A 220 37.15 -14.51 -25.09
N ASP A 221 37.70 -13.92 -26.14
CA ASP A 221 37.09 -12.86 -26.95
C ASP A 221 36.69 -13.45 -28.31
N GLU A 222 35.76 -14.42 -28.30
CA GLU A 222 35.17 -14.93 -29.54
C GLU A 222 33.64 -15.04 -29.37
N PRO A 223 32.86 -14.33 -30.21
CA PRO A 223 31.42 -14.51 -30.22
C PRO A 223 31.04 -15.90 -30.73
N PRO A 224 29.89 -16.43 -30.30
CA PRO A 224 29.44 -17.76 -30.70
C PRO A 224 29.31 -17.87 -32.23
N PRO A 225 29.73 -19.00 -32.82
CA PRO A 225 29.70 -19.21 -34.27
C PRO A 225 28.27 -19.09 -34.80
N GLY A 226 28.05 -18.14 -35.72
CA GLY A 226 26.75 -17.89 -36.40
C GLY A 226 26.19 -16.47 -36.32
N TYR A 227 26.95 -15.47 -35.84
CA TYR A 227 26.45 -14.11 -35.56
C TYR A 227 26.71 -13.07 -36.68
N ASP A 228 26.76 -13.45 -37.95
CA ASP A 228 27.11 -12.52 -39.05
C ASP A 228 25.93 -12.05 -39.93
N GLU A 229 24.69 -12.45 -39.67
CA GLU A 229 23.59 -12.23 -40.65
C GLU A 229 22.47 -11.25 -40.26
N ALA A 230 22.49 -10.60 -39.08
CA ALA A 230 21.33 -9.82 -38.61
C ALA A 230 21.43 -8.29 -38.71
N GLN A 231 22.46 -7.70 -39.32
CA GLN A 231 22.63 -6.23 -39.37
C GLN A 231 22.60 -5.58 -40.77
N ALA A 232 22.17 -6.31 -41.80
CA ALA A 232 21.95 -5.70 -43.11
C ALA A 232 20.56 -6.02 -43.64
N GLN A 233 19.56 -5.25 -43.19
CA GLN A 233 18.52 -4.63 -44.03
C GLN A 233 17.56 -3.75 -43.23
#